data_AF-A0AAZ3S6E2-F1
#
_entry.id   AF-A0AAZ3S6E2-F1
#
_cell.length_a   1.000
_cell.length_b   1.000
_cell.length_c   1.000
_cell.angle_alpha   90.00
_cell.angle_beta   90.00
_cell.angle_gamma   90.00
#
_symmetry.space_group_name_H-M   'P 1'
#
loop_
_entity.id
_entity.type
_entity.pdbx_description
1 polymer ?
#
loop_
_entity_poly.entity_id
_entity_poly.type
_entity_poly.pdbx_seq_one_letter_code
_entity_poly.pdbx_strand_id
1 'polypeptide(L)' 'LARNYLLSLPLCCKVPWNRLFPKADSKALDLLDKMLTFNPHKRIEVEAALAHPYLEQYYDPTDEVMNPDP' A
#
# COMPACT_ATOMS: atom_id res chain seq x y z
N LEU A 1 -6.49 21.46 13.36
CA LEU A 1 -6.25 22.14 12.07
C LEU A 1 -6.50 21.22 10.87
N ALA A 2 -5.83 20.06 10.74
CA ALA A 2 -6.04 19.14 9.62
C ALA A 2 -7.45 18.52 9.51
N ARG A 3 -8.11 18.19 10.63
CA ARG A 3 -9.46 17.59 10.63
C ARG A 3 -10.53 18.50 10.01
N ASN A 4 -10.54 19.77 10.38
CA ASN A 4 -11.52 20.74 9.86
C ASN A 4 -11.27 21.03 8.38
N TYR A 5 -10.00 21.00 7.95
CA TYR A 5 -9.64 21.10 6.53
C TYR A 5 -10.20 19.93 5.72
N LEU A 6 -10.02 18.68 6.18
CA LEU A 6 -10.57 17.51 5.50
C LEU A 6 -12.10 17.54 5.39
N LEU A 7 -12.80 18.08 6.40
CA LEU A 7 -14.27 18.23 6.38
C LEU A 7 -14.76 19.32 5.44
N SER A 8 -13.90 20.30 5.10
CA SER A 8 -14.24 21.37 4.15
C SER A 8 -14.03 21.00 2.68
N LEU A 9 -13.35 19.88 2.40
CA LEU A 9 -13.10 19.44 1.04
C LEU A 9 -14.38 18.86 0.40
N PRO A 10 -14.59 19.06 -0.92
CA PRO A 10 -15.64 18.37 -1.64
C PRO A 10 -15.50 16.85 -1.51
N LEU A 11 -16.64 16.16 -1.54
CA LEU A 11 -16.65 14.70 -1.42
C LEU A 11 -16.07 14.08 -2.70
N CYS A 12 -14.87 13.49 -2.58
CA CYS A 12 -14.18 12.84 -3.69
C CYS A 12 -14.33 11.32 -3.57
N CYS A 13 -14.90 10.70 -4.60
CA CYS A 13 -14.94 9.24 -4.69
C CYS A 13 -13.55 8.68 -5.03
N LYS A 14 -13.19 7.54 -4.42
CA LYS A 14 -11.97 6.81 -4.77
C LYS A 14 -12.00 6.45 -6.25
N VAL A 15 -10.94 6.82 -6.98
CA VAL A 15 -10.73 6.36 -8.35
C VAL A 15 -10.19 4.92 -8.28
N PRO A 16 -10.83 3.95 -8.95
CA PRO A 16 -10.36 2.58 -8.91
C PRO A 16 -9.02 2.44 -9.64
N TRP A 17 -8.08 1.68 -9.05
CA TRP A 17 -6.70 1.58 -9.53
C TRP A 17 -6.60 1.02 -10.95
N ASN A 18 -7.48 0.09 -11.31
CA ASN A 18 -7.56 -0.48 -12.66
C ASN A 18 -7.87 0.56 -13.74
N ARG A 19 -8.51 1.68 -13.39
CA ARG A 19 -8.79 2.77 -14.33
C ARG A 19 -7.55 3.62 -14.56
N LEU A 20 -6.72 3.80 -13.53
CA LEU A 20 -5.46 4.55 -13.62
C LEU A 20 -4.36 3.71 -14.28
N PHE A 21 -4.32 2.41 -13.96
CA PHE A 21 -3.31 1.47 -14.42
C PHE A 21 -3.96 0.23 -15.08
N PRO A 22 -4.55 0.37 -16.27
CA PRO A 22 -5.32 -0.70 -16.92
C PRO A 22 -4.47 -1.90 -17.38
N LYS A 23 -3.16 -1.73 -17.46
CA LYS A 23 -2.20 -2.78 -17.87
C LYS A 23 -1.48 -3.44 -16.69
N ALA A 24 -1.74 -2.99 -15.46
CA ALA A 24 -1.07 -3.53 -14.29
C ALA A 24 -1.67 -4.87 -13.88
N ASP A 25 -0.85 -5.72 -13.26
CA ASP A 25 -1.30 -6.96 -12.66
C ASP A 25 -2.28 -6.67 -11.50
N SER A 26 -3.35 -7.45 -11.39
CA SER A 26 -4.35 -7.27 -10.33
C SER A 26 -3.76 -7.44 -8.93
N LYS A 27 -2.76 -8.32 -8.77
CA LYS A 27 -2.02 -8.50 -7.51
C LYS A 27 -1.16 -7.27 -7.19
N ALA A 28 -0.57 -6.63 -8.20
CA ALA A 28 0.19 -5.39 -7.99
C ALA A 28 -0.72 -4.26 -7.51
N LEU A 29 -1.93 -4.16 -8.09
CA LEU A 29 -2.92 -3.16 -7.71
C LEU A 29 -3.47 -3.37 -6.30
N ASP A 30 -3.63 -4.63 -5.87
CA ASP A 30 -4.06 -4.95 -4.50
C ASP A 30 -2.99 -4.53 -3.47
N LEU A 31 -1.72 -4.83 -3.74
CA LEU A 31 -0.62 -4.38 -2.89
C LEU A 31 -0.54 -2.84 -2.84
N LEU A 32 -0.68 -2.19 -4.00
CA LEU A 32 -0.69 -0.73 -4.08
C LEU A 32 -1.83 -0.12 -3.25
N ASP A 33 -3.00 -0.74 -3.24
CA ASP A 33 -4.13 -0.26 -2.43
C ASP A 33 -3.85 -0.34 -0.93
N LYS A 34 -3.24 -1.44 -0.50
CA LYS A 34 -2.86 -1.68 0.89
C LYS A 34 -1.73 -0.73 1.35
N MET A 35 -0.79 -0.40 0.47
CA MET A 35 0.30 0.55 0.74
C MET A 35 -0.18 2.01 0.76
N LEU A 36 -1.06 2.41 -0.16
CA LEU A 36 -1.60 3.77 -0.26
C LEU A 36 -2.85 4.00 0.59
N THR A 37 -2.97 3.25 1.69
CA THR A 37 -4.06 3.46 2.66
C THR A 37 -3.85 4.77 3.43
N PHE A 38 -4.88 5.62 3.43
CA PHE A 38 -4.87 6.95 4.05
C PHE A 38 -4.63 6.89 5.56
N ASN A 39 -5.28 5.95 6.25
CA ASN A 39 -5.08 5.76 7.68
C ASN A 39 -3.78 4.96 7.91
N PRO A 40 -2.75 5.55 8.55
CA PRO A 40 -1.48 4.87 8.76
C PRO A 40 -1.61 3.59 9.61
N HIS A 41 -2.56 3.55 10.54
CA HIS A 41 -2.80 2.36 11.38
C HIS A 41 -3.46 1.20 10.62
N LYS A 42 -3.99 1.45 9.41
CA LYS A 42 -4.56 0.43 8.53
C LYS A 42 -3.66 0.13 7.33
N ARG A 43 -2.56 0.87 7.19
CA ARG A 43 -1.60 0.66 6.11
C ARG A 43 -0.87 -0.66 6.38
N ILE A 44 -0.62 -1.40 5.30
CA ILE A 44 0.14 -2.64 5.38
C ILE A 44 1.53 -2.41 5.96
N GLU A 45 1.94 -3.30 6.86
CA GLU A 45 3.30 -3.33 7.40
C GLU A 45 4.27 -3.90 6.37
N VAL A 46 5.56 -3.61 6.54
CA VAL A 46 6.59 -4.03 5.57
C VAL A 46 6.63 -5.54 5.41
N GLU A 47 6.61 -6.29 6.52
CA GLU A 47 6.62 -7.75 6.53
C GLU A 47 5.42 -8.34 5.78
N ALA A 48 4.24 -7.78 6.00
CA ALA A 48 3.01 -8.20 5.32
C ALA A 48 3.02 -7.83 3.82
N ALA A 49 3.67 -6.73 3.44
CA ALA A 49 3.82 -6.33 2.05
C ALA A 49 4.76 -7.27 1.29
N LEU A 50 5.85 -7.68 1.93
CA LEU A 50 6.83 -8.62 1.38
C LEU A 50 6.23 -10.03 1.21
N ALA A 51 5.41 -10.47 2.16
CA ALA A 51 4.67 -11.73 2.07
C ALA A 51 3.49 -11.71 1.05
N HIS A 52 3.30 -10.61 0.31
CA HIS A 52 2.18 -10.48 -0.62
C HIS A 52 2.35 -11.37 -1.87
N PRO A 53 1.27 -11.98 -2.43
CA PRO A 53 1.33 -12.83 -3.63
C PRO A 53 1.89 -12.18 -4.91
N TYR A 54 2.14 -10.87 -4.87
CA TYR A 54 2.80 -10.13 -5.95
C TYR A 54 4.33 -10.24 -5.87
N LEU A 55 4.88 -10.33 -4.66
CA LEU A 55 6.31 -10.42 -4.38
C LEU A 55 6.76 -11.85 -4.06
N GLU A 56 5.85 -12.83 -4.05
CA GLU A 56 6.11 -14.24 -3.74
C GLU A 56 7.31 -14.84 -4.49
N GLN A 57 7.53 -14.45 -5.76
CA GLN A 57 8.67 -14.92 -6.56
C GLN A 57 10.04 -14.36 -6.12
N TYR A 58 10.04 -13.29 -5.33
CA TYR A 58 11.23 -12.58 -4.85
C TYR A 58 11.38 -12.63 -3.32
N TYR A 59 10.37 -13.14 -2.61
CA TYR A 59 10.36 -13.15 -1.15
C TYR A 59 11.31 -14.22 -0.62
N ASP A 60 12.47 -13.79 -0.11
CA ASP A 60 13.39 -14.63 0.66
C ASP A 60 13.53 -14.04 2.07
N PRO A 61 12.86 -14.64 3.08
CA PRO A 61 12.92 -14.16 4.45
C PRO A 61 14.32 -14.27 5.09
N THR A 62 15.26 -14.97 4.44
CA THR A 62 16.64 -15.11 4.92
C THR A 62 17.62 -14.09 4.36
N ASP A 63 17.28 -13.43 3.24
CA ASP A 63 18.11 -12.39 2.61
C ASP A 63 17.75 -10.98 3.13
N GLU A 64 16.55 -10.82 3.68
CA GLU A 64 16.07 -9.59 4.29
C GLU A 64 16.59 -9.41 5.73
N VAL A 65 17.89 -9.20 5.87
CA VAL A 65 18.50 -8.80 7.15
C VAL A 65 18.00 -7.43 7.58
N MET A 66 17.26 -7.37 8.68
CA MET A 66 17.02 -6.12 9.39
C MET A 66 18.39 -5.54 9.76
N ASN A 67 18.77 -4.43 9.14
CA ASN A 67 19.91 -3.65 9.61
C ASN A 67 19.65 -3.33 11.08
N PRO A 68 20.56 -3.70 12.01
CA PRO A 68 20.40 -3.30 13.40
C PRO A 68 20.41 -1.77 13.41
N ASP A 69 19.31 -1.17 13.86
CA ASP A 69 19.26 0.28 14.11
C ASP A 69 20.46 0.68 15.00
N PRO A 70 21.13 1.81 14.73
CA PRO A 70 22.26 2.29 15.51
C PRO A 70 21.90 2.68 16.96
#